data_AF-A0A376S9R0-F1
#
_entry.id   AF-A0A376S9R0-F1
#
_cell.length_a   1.000
_cell.length_b   1.000
_cell.length_c   1.000
_cell.angle_alpha   90.00
_cell.angle_beta   90.00
_cell.angle_gamma   90.00
#
_symmetry.space_group_name_H-M   'P 1'
#
loop_
_entity.id
_entity.type
_entity.pdbx_description
1 polymer ?
#
loop_
_entity_poly.entity_id
_entity_poly.type
_entity_poly.pdbx_seq_one_letter_code
_entity_poly.pdbx_strand_id
1 'polypeptide(L)'
;MAVGGSIGGIPAISAVCVIFVGILGAVFGHTLLNAMRIRTKAARGLAMGTASHALGTARCAELDYQEGAFSSLALVLCGIITSLIAPFLFPIILAVMG
;
A
#
# COMPACT_ATOMS: atom_id res chain seq x y z
N MET A 1 -10.74 -4.27 -5.65
CA MET A 1 -12.13 -4.44 -5.17
C MET A 1 -13.17 -4.38 -6.29
N ALA A 2 -13.37 -3.23 -6.96
CA ALA A 2 -14.40 -3.12 -8.02
C ALA A 2 -14.17 -4.08 -9.21
N VAL A 3 -12.93 -4.18 -9.70
CA VAL A 3 -12.53 -5.12 -10.76
C VAL A 3 -12.83 -6.59 -10.41
N GLY A 4 -12.80 -6.95 -9.12
CA GLY A 4 -13.05 -8.32 -8.69
C GLY A 4 -14.43 -8.83 -9.13
N GLY A 5 -15.45 -7.99 -9.09
CA GLY A 5 -16.80 -8.35 -9.55
C GLY A 5 -16.86 -8.53 -11.07
N SER A 6 -16.13 -7.71 -11.82
CA SER A 6 -16.07 -7.78 -13.30
C SER A 6 -15.49 -9.10 -13.83
N ILE A 7 -14.70 -9.80 -13.00
CA ILE A 7 -14.04 -11.06 -13.35
C ILE A 7 -14.64 -12.28 -12.62
N GLY A 8 -15.85 -12.13 -12.04
CA GLY A 8 -16.56 -13.22 -11.34
C GLY A 8 -16.10 -13.49 -9.90
N GLY A 9 -15.24 -12.65 -9.34
CA GLY A 9 -14.83 -12.70 -7.94
C GLY A 9 -15.83 -12.03 -7.00
N ILE A 10 -15.62 -12.18 -5.68
CA ILE A 10 -16.45 -11.58 -4.64
C ILE A 10 -15.74 -10.34 -4.06
N PRO A 11 -16.15 -9.10 -4.40
CA PRO A 11 -15.47 -7.88 -3.98
C PRO A 11 -15.31 -7.74 -2.46
N ALA A 12 -16.28 -8.26 -1.70
CA ALA A 12 -16.27 -8.22 -0.24
C ALA A 12 -15.08 -8.99 0.35
N ILE A 13 -14.71 -10.14 -0.20
CA ILE A 13 -13.55 -10.92 0.27
C ILE A 13 -12.26 -10.13 0.03
N SER A 14 -12.11 -9.55 -1.17
CA SER A 14 -10.97 -8.68 -1.47
C SER A 14 -10.88 -7.50 -0.51
N ALA A 15 -12.02 -6.88 -0.16
CA ALA A 15 -12.08 -5.79 0.82
C ALA A 15 -11.53 -6.22 2.17
N VAL A 16 -12.07 -7.33 2.70
CA VAL A 16 -11.71 -7.85 4.03
C VAL A 16 -10.23 -8.20 4.08
N CYS A 17 -9.69 -8.87 3.06
CA CYS A 17 -8.27 -9.18 2.98
C CYS A 17 -7.38 -7.92 2.98
N VAL A 18 -7.73 -6.91 2.18
CA VAL A 18 -6.96 -5.65 2.09
C VAL A 18 -7.01 -4.88 3.41
N ILE A 19 -8.19 -4.77 4.02
CA ILE A 19 -8.35 -4.12 5.32
C ILE A 19 -7.54 -4.86 6.39
N PHE A 20 -7.64 -6.19 6.43
CA PHE A 20 -6.91 -7.01 7.39
C PHE A 20 -5.39 -6.78 7.30
N VAL A 21 -4.82 -6.86 6.09
CA VAL A 21 -3.39 -6.59 5.87
C VAL A 21 -3.03 -5.14 6.24
N GLY A 22 -3.86 -4.17 5.87
CA GLY A 22 -3.62 -2.76 6.21
C GLY A 22 -3.62 -2.51 7.72
N ILE A 23 -4.51 -3.16 8.48
CA ILE A 23 -4.55 -3.09 9.94
C ILE A 23 -3.29 -3.72 10.53
N LEU A 24 -2.91 -4.92 10.07
CA LEU A 24 -1.69 -5.59 10.54
C LEU A 24 -0.45 -4.71 10.33
N GLY A 25 -0.33 -4.10 9.15
CA GLY A 25 0.77 -3.20 8.85
C GLY A 25 0.77 -1.93 9.71
N ALA A 26 -0.40 -1.33 9.97
CA ALA A 26 -0.52 -0.18 10.86
C ALA A 26 -0.15 -0.52 12.33
N VAL A 27 -0.54 -1.71 12.82
CA VAL A 27 -0.30 -2.14 14.20
C VAL A 27 1.15 -2.60 14.40
N PHE A 28 1.65 -3.47 13.52
CA PHE A 28 2.94 -4.13 13.69
C PHE A 28 4.09 -3.47 12.94
N GLY A 29 3.82 -2.61 11.95
CA GLY A 29 4.83 -2.04 11.07
C GLY A 29 5.89 -1.23 11.81
N HIS A 30 5.51 -0.34 12.73
CA HIS A 30 6.49 0.41 13.51
C HIS A 30 7.32 -0.47 14.45
N THR A 31 6.73 -1.52 15.02
CA THR A 31 7.45 -2.50 15.85
C THR A 31 8.51 -3.22 15.02
N LEU A 32 8.17 -3.64 13.80
CA LEU A 32 9.10 -4.27 12.87
C LEU A 32 10.22 -3.30 12.46
N LEU A 33 9.89 -2.06 12.11
CA LEU A 33 10.87 -1.03 11.76
C LEU A 33 11.82 -0.71 12.92
N ASN A 34 11.32 -0.73 14.15
CA ASN A 34 12.13 -0.57 15.36
C ASN A 34 13.08 -1.76 15.56
N ALA A 35 12.59 -3.00 15.35
CA ALA A 35 13.42 -4.21 15.42
C ALA A 35 14.55 -4.18 14.38
N MET A 36 14.27 -3.68 13.18
CA MET A 36 15.25 -3.46 12.12
C MET A 36 16.14 -2.22 12.32
N ARG A 37 15.98 -1.50 13.45
CA ARG A 37 16.73 -0.28 13.80
C ARG A 37 16.63 0.84 12.77
N ILE A 38 15.54 0.91 12.01
CA ILE A 38 15.29 2.00 11.05
C ILE A 38 14.78 3.22 11.82
N ARG A 39 15.58 4.28 11.85
CA ARG A 39 15.26 5.53 12.59
C ARG A 39 14.84 6.69 11.69
N THR A 40 15.17 6.64 10.40
CA THR A 40 14.89 7.74 9.47
C THR A 40 13.39 7.87 9.20
N LYS A 41 12.83 9.03 9.51
CA LYS A 41 11.40 9.33 9.35
C LYS A 41 10.91 9.13 7.91
N ALA A 42 11.70 9.58 6.94
CA ALA A 42 11.39 9.38 5.52
C ALA A 42 11.29 7.90 5.13
N ALA A 43 12.28 7.09 5.54
CA ALA A 43 12.28 5.65 5.23
C ALA A 43 11.11 4.92 5.89
N ARG A 44 10.79 5.28 7.15
CA ARG A 44 9.68 4.70 7.91
C ARG A 44 8.34 5.06 7.29
N GLY A 45 8.13 6.33 6.96
CA GLY A 45 6.92 6.80 6.29
C GLY A 45 6.73 6.13 4.94
N LEU A 46 7.75 6.12 4.08
CA LEU A 46 7.69 5.45 2.78
C LEU A 46 7.35 3.95 2.92
N ALA A 47 8.02 3.24 3.83
CA ALA A 47 7.78 1.81 4.05
C ALA A 47 6.36 1.51 4.58
N MET A 48 5.88 2.29 5.54
CA MET A 48 4.55 2.12 6.10
C MET A 48 3.45 2.38 5.06
N GLY A 49 3.61 3.45 4.27
CA GLY A 49 2.66 3.84 3.24
C GLY A 49 2.58 2.87 2.06
N THR A 50 3.72 2.29 1.65
CA THR A 50 3.72 1.27 0.59
C THR A 50 3.17 -0.07 1.07
N ALA A 51 3.50 -0.49 2.31
CA ALA A 51 3.11 -1.81 2.81
C ALA A 51 1.68 -1.88 3.35
N SER A 52 1.18 -0.81 3.96
CA SER A 52 -0.09 -0.82 4.71
C SER A 52 -1.12 0.18 4.17
N HIS A 53 -0.77 0.87 3.08
CA HIS A 53 -1.60 1.85 2.41
C HIS A 53 -2.15 2.94 3.34
N ALA A 54 -3.43 3.32 3.18
CA ALA A 54 -4.06 4.42 3.90
C ALA A 54 -4.05 4.23 5.43
N LEU A 55 -4.22 2.99 5.90
CA LEU A 55 -4.21 2.69 7.34
C LEU A 55 -2.82 2.91 7.96
N GLY A 56 -1.75 2.50 7.27
CA GLY A 56 -0.38 2.82 7.69
C GLY A 56 -0.09 4.31 7.66
N THR A 57 -0.55 5.02 6.63
CA THR A 57 -0.39 6.47 6.52
C THR A 57 -1.08 7.21 7.65
N ALA A 58 -2.31 6.80 8.02
CA ALA A 58 -3.00 7.34 9.19
C ALA A 58 -2.17 7.14 10.47
N ARG A 59 -1.62 5.93 10.65
CA ARG A 59 -0.78 5.64 11.82
C ARG A 59 0.51 6.48 11.86
N CYS A 60 1.17 6.65 10.71
CA CYS A 60 2.34 7.53 10.63
C CYS A 60 1.98 8.98 10.96
N ALA A 61 0.86 9.48 10.46
CA ALA A 61 0.39 10.84 10.73
C ALA A 61 0.04 11.07 12.21
N GLU A 62 -0.46 10.05 12.92
CA GLU A 62 -0.66 10.10 14.38
C GLU A 62 0.65 10.17 15.17
N LEU A 63 1.72 9.54 14.67
CA LEU A 63 2.99 9.43 15.37
C LEU A 63 3.93 10.60 15.09
N ASP A 64 3.99 11.06 13.84
CA ASP A 64 4.90 12.11 13.40
C ASP A 64 4.45 12.73 12.06
N TYR A 65 4.44 14.06 12.00
CA TYR A 65 4.06 14.78 10.79
C TYR A 65 4.92 14.43 9.57
N GLN A 66 6.24 14.27 9.75
CA GLN A 66 7.14 13.94 8.64
C GLN A 66 6.89 12.51 8.14
N GLU A 67 6.71 11.52 9.04
CA GLU A 67 6.41 10.16 8.61
C GLU A 67 5.08 10.10 7.85
N GLY A 68 4.05 10.81 8.33
CA GLY A 68 2.76 10.92 7.64
C GLY A 68 2.88 11.54 6.25
N ALA A 69 3.69 12.60 6.11
CA ALA A 69 3.95 13.24 4.81
C ALA A 69 4.62 12.29 3.82
N PHE A 70 5.70 11.61 4.22
CA PHE A 70 6.39 10.64 3.37
C PHE A 70 5.54 9.40 3.05
N SER A 71 4.71 8.95 3.99
CA SER A 71 3.76 7.86 3.77
C SER A 71 2.67 8.24 2.75
N SER A 72 2.19 9.49 2.81
CA SER A 72 1.24 10.02 1.83
C SER A 72 1.88 10.15 0.44
N LEU A 73 3.15 10.59 0.37
CA LEU A 73 3.91 10.61 -0.87
C LEU A 73 4.07 9.21 -1.48
N ALA A 74 4.34 8.19 -0.66
CA ALA A 74 4.41 6.80 -1.12
C ALA A 74 3.11 6.34 -1.79
N LEU A 75 1.95 6.66 -1.22
CA LEU A 75 0.65 6.32 -1.81
C LEU A 75 0.42 7.00 -3.15
N VAL A 76 0.72 8.30 -3.24
CA VAL A 76 0.56 9.07 -4.48
C VAL A 76 1.50 8.53 -5.57
N LEU A 77 2.76 8.31 -5.25
CA LEU A 77 3.73 7.75 -6.19
C LEU A 77 3.33 6.36 -6.65
N CYS A 78 2.87 5.50 -5.74
CA CYS A 78 2.35 4.17 -6.09
C CYS A 78 1.21 4.27 -7.10
N GLY A 79 0.24 5.16 -6.87
CA GLY A 79 -0.87 5.40 -7.79
C GLY A 79 -0.42 5.89 -9.16
N ILE A 80 0.48 6.88 -9.21
CA ILE A 80 1.02 7.43 -10.47
C ILE A 80 1.77 6.35 -11.24
N ILE A 81 2.73 5.67 -10.59
CA ILE A 81 3.56 4.65 -11.22
C ILE A 81 2.69 3.51 -11.76
N THR A 82 1.74 3.02 -10.94
CA THR A 82 0.84 1.93 -11.35
C THR A 82 -0.03 2.35 -12.53
N SER A 83 -0.55 3.58 -12.53
CA SER A 83 -1.40 4.09 -13.61
C SER A 83 -0.64 4.27 -14.92
N LEU A 84 0.62 4.73 -14.86
CA LEU A 84 1.46 4.88 -16.04
C LEU A 84 1.90 3.53 -16.61
N ILE A 85 2.16 2.53 -15.75
CA ILE A 85 2.62 1.20 -16.17
C ILE A 85 1.46 0.33 -16.69
N ALA A 86 0.27 0.44 -16.10
CA ALA A 86 -0.89 -0.38 -16.41
C ALA A 86 -1.19 -0.54 -17.93
N PRO A 87 -1.26 0.52 -18.77
CA PRO A 87 -1.59 0.38 -20.18
C PRO A 87 -0.53 -0.39 -21.00
N PHE A 88 0.72 -0.43 -20.55
CA PHE A 88 1.78 -1.18 -21.22
C PHE A 88 1.85 -2.63 -20.72
N LEU A 89 1.63 -2.84 -19.42
CA LEU A 89 1.73 -4.15 -18.80
C LEU A 89 0.52 -5.05 -19.12
N PHE A 90 -0.69 -4.49 -19.11
CA PHE A 90 -1.92 -5.25 -19.34
C PHE A 90 -1.96 -6.00 -20.69
N PRO A 91 -1.62 -5.40 -21.85
CA PRO A 91 -1.60 -6.13 -23.11
C PRO A 91 -0.54 -7.24 -23.16
N ILE A 92 0.62 -7.03 -22.51
CA ILE A 92 1.67 -8.06 -22.42
C ILE A 92 1.17 -9.26 -21.62
N ILE A 93 0.53 -9.02 -20.47
CA ILE A 93 -0.04 -10.09 -19.63
C ILE A 93 -1.07 -10.89 -20.44
N LEU A 94 -1.97 -10.23 -21.15
CA LEU A 94 -2.97 -10.89 -21.99
C LEU A 94 -2.35 -11.70 -23.13
N ALA A 95 -1.26 -11.23 -23.75
CA ALA A 95 -0.59 -11.95 -24.84
C ALA A 95 0.16 -13.21 -24.36
N VAL A 96 0.57 -13.28 -23.09
CA VAL A 96 1.32 -14.41 -22.52
C VAL A 96 0.39 -15.42 -21.84
N MET A 97 -0.67 -14.96 -21.19
CA MET A 97 -1.56 -15.80 -20.36
C MET A 97 -2.93 -16.07 -21.00
N GLY A 98 -3.30 -15.34 -22.05
CA GLY A 98 -4.51 -15.55 -22.85
C GLY A 98 -4.24 -16.39 -24.08
#